data_AF-A0A0C1J0M1-F1
#
_entry.id   AF-A0A0C1J0M1-F1
#
_cell.length_a   1.000
_cell.length_b   1.000
_cell.length_c   1.000
_cell.angle_alpha   90.00
_cell.angle_beta   90.00
_cell.angle_gamma   90.00
#
_symmetry.space_group_name_H-M   'P 1'
#
loop_
_entity.id
_entity.type
_entity.pdbx_description
1 polymer ?
#
loop_
_entity_poly.entity_id
_entity_poly.type
_entity_poly.pdbx_seq_one_letter_code
_entity_poly.pdbx_strand_id
1 'polypeptide(L)'
;MAKNIILHLREYLGAHIQKIDPNTQAIDDKDHRHKYDLLAQASVPAVLVAFYKFTRTPEGAAGIASYNKNISPLDFVLGDLQQTAMQRVAQYAGVGTGQAKNVMDAVADETLRFLRNELGSTLKPDTVQQYFSSQRHDILSHLPEDLQMGYLLQDSTIDDRANKMEGPMSGLAHTIESIFSASGADKNKDKPKA
;
A
#
# COMPACT_ATOMS: atom_id res chain seq x y z
N MET A 1 -7.21 17.10 2.44
CA MET A 1 -6.50 15.87 2.04
C MET A 1 -7.19 14.72 2.77
N ALA A 2 -7.52 13.64 2.06
CA ALA A 2 -8.07 12.46 2.71
C ALA A 2 -7.01 11.87 3.66
N LYS A 3 -7.42 11.50 4.88
CA LYS A 3 -6.50 10.84 5.83
C LYS A 3 -6.05 9.49 5.27
N ASN A 4 -4.76 9.22 5.42
CA ASN A 4 -4.15 7.97 4.95
C ASN A 4 -4.69 6.78 5.76
N ILE A 5 -5.28 5.81 5.06
CA ILE A 5 -5.95 4.67 5.70
C ILE A 5 -4.98 3.65 6.30
N ILE A 6 -3.77 3.51 5.74
CA ILE A 6 -2.73 2.64 6.28
C ILE A 6 -2.29 3.15 7.66
N LEU A 7 -2.06 4.46 7.80
CA LEU A 7 -1.68 5.06 9.08
C LEU A 7 -2.78 4.89 10.13
N HIS A 8 -4.03 5.11 9.73
CA HIS A 8 -5.18 4.89 10.62
C HIS A 8 -5.27 3.43 11.09
N LEU A 9 -5.13 2.46 10.19
CA LEU A 9 -5.18 1.04 10.54
C LEU A 9 -3.97 0.58 11.36
N ARG A 10 -2.79 1.18 11.11
CA ARG A 10 -1.60 0.97 11.92
C ARG A 10 -1.85 1.37 13.38
N GLU A 11 -2.42 2.55 13.60
CA GLU A 11 -2.79 3.05 14.93
C GLU A 11 -3.88 2.19 15.58
N TYR A 12 -4.93 1.85 14.83
CA TYR A 12 -6.04 1.02 15.31
C TYR A 12 -5.58 -0.36 15.79
N LEU A 13 -4.67 -1.01 15.05
CA LEU A 13 -4.15 -2.33 15.41
C LEU A 13 -3.04 -2.27 16.47
N GLY A 14 -2.45 -1.10 16.72
CA GLY A 14 -1.26 -0.97 17.56
C GLY A 14 -0.05 -1.75 17.04
N ALA A 15 0.05 -1.91 15.71
CA ALA A 15 1.08 -2.71 15.04
C ALA A 15 2.01 -1.82 14.21
N HIS A 16 3.21 -2.30 13.92
CA HIS A 16 4.07 -1.65 12.92
C HIS A 16 3.79 -2.20 11.52
N ILE A 17 3.61 -1.32 10.53
CA ILE A 17 3.33 -1.70 9.13
C ILE A 17 4.24 -0.88 8.24
N GLN A 18 5.41 -1.38 7.86
CA GLN A 18 6.40 -0.64 7.10
C GLN A 18 6.14 -0.62 5.58
N LYS A 19 6.61 0.44 4.94
CA LYS A 19 6.68 0.54 3.49
C LYS A 19 7.70 -0.49 3.02
N ILE A 20 7.38 -1.20 1.95
CA ILE A 20 8.26 -2.21 1.36
C ILE A 20 9.22 -1.51 0.42
N ASP A 21 10.51 -1.81 0.55
CA ASP A 21 11.52 -1.32 -0.39
C ASP A 21 11.24 -1.95 -1.76
N PRO A 22 10.96 -1.16 -2.79
CA PRO A 22 10.60 -1.71 -4.08
C PRO A 22 11.76 -2.43 -4.79
N ASN A 23 13.01 -2.19 -4.39
CA ASN A 23 14.20 -2.82 -4.97
C ASN A 23 14.49 -4.18 -4.35
N THR A 24 14.35 -4.30 -3.04
CA THR A 24 14.67 -5.52 -2.31
C THR A 24 13.43 -6.37 -2.04
N GLN A 25 12.23 -5.77 -2.10
CA GLN A 25 10.94 -6.36 -1.68
C GLN A 25 10.99 -6.93 -0.25
N ALA A 26 12.04 -6.57 0.49
CA ALA A 26 12.32 -7.07 1.81
C ALA A 26 11.71 -6.15 2.85
N ILE A 27 11.29 -6.79 3.92
CA ILE A 27 10.85 -6.18 5.15
C ILE A 27 12.05 -6.36 6.09
N ASP A 28 12.62 -5.28 6.62
CA ASP A 28 13.71 -5.42 7.60
C ASP A 28 13.19 -6.15 8.84
N ASP A 29 13.65 -7.39 9.03
CA ASP A 29 13.31 -8.25 10.16
C ASP A 29 13.69 -7.60 11.51
N LYS A 30 14.64 -6.66 11.52
CA LYS A 30 15.06 -5.96 12.74
C LYS A 30 14.00 -5.01 13.29
N ASP A 31 13.09 -4.54 12.44
CA ASP A 31 11.99 -3.65 12.83
C ASP A 31 10.73 -4.41 13.25
N HIS A 32 10.66 -5.72 13.01
CA HIS A 32 9.54 -6.58 13.41
C HIS A 32 9.75 -7.09 14.82
N ARG A 33 9.40 -6.24 15.81
CA ARG A 33 9.58 -6.57 17.22
C ARG A 33 8.60 -7.64 17.70
N HIS A 34 7.46 -7.84 17.03
CA HIS A 34 6.46 -8.86 17.37
C HIS A 34 5.92 -9.61 16.14
N LYS A 35 5.59 -10.91 16.31
CA LYS A 35 4.91 -11.72 15.27
C LYS A 35 3.59 -11.12 14.78
N TYR A 36 2.96 -10.29 15.62
CA TYR A 36 1.75 -9.56 15.27
C TYR A 36 1.98 -8.47 14.21
N ASP A 37 3.19 -7.90 14.14
CA ASP A 37 3.54 -6.90 13.11
C ASP A 37 3.52 -7.52 11.71
N LEU A 38 4.06 -8.73 11.54
CA LEU A 38 4.01 -9.46 10.26
C LEU A 38 2.57 -9.78 9.84
N LEU A 39 1.73 -10.13 10.81
CA LEU A 39 0.32 -10.39 10.55
C LEU A 39 -0.42 -9.13 10.13
N ALA A 40 -0.18 -8.00 10.80
CA ALA A 40 -0.76 -6.71 10.42
C ALA A 40 -0.22 -6.23 9.06
N GLN A 41 1.08 -6.36 8.83
CA GLN A 41 1.77 -6.04 7.59
C GLN A 41 1.20 -6.80 6.39
N ALA A 42 0.79 -8.05 6.56
CA ALA A 42 0.13 -8.80 5.50
C ALA A 42 -1.37 -8.47 5.39
N SER A 43 -2.07 -8.44 6.52
CA SER A 43 -3.54 -8.32 6.55
C SER A 43 -4.01 -6.96 6.03
N VAL A 44 -3.37 -5.87 6.47
CA VAL A 44 -3.82 -4.50 6.17
C VAL A 44 -3.77 -4.20 4.67
N PRO A 45 -2.63 -4.28 3.98
CA PRO A 45 -2.59 -4.00 2.55
C PRO A 45 -3.36 -5.04 1.73
N ALA A 46 -3.43 -6.32 2.15
CA ALA A 46 -4.22 -7.33 1.45
C ALA A 46 -5.72 -7.04 1.46
N VAL A 47 -6.27 -6.62 2.60
CA VAL A 47 -7.68 -6.23 2.69
C VAL A 47 -7.90 -4.95 1.89
N LEU A 48 -7.07 -3.93 2.07
CA LEU A 48 -7.24 -2.65 1.39
C LEU A 48 -7.11 -2.75 -0.13
N VAL A 49 -6.23 -3.61 -0.64
CA VAL A 49 -6.12 -3.82 -2.08
C VAL A 49 -7.35 -4.54 -2.65
N ALA A 50 -7.98 -5.42 -1.87
CA ALA A 50 -9.26 -6.02 -2.23
C ALA A 50 -10.37 -4.95 -2.31
N PHE A 51 -10.47 -4.05 -1.33
CA PHE A 51 -11.40 -2.92 -1.37
C PHE A 51 -11.12 -2.00 -2.57
N TYR A 52 -9.86 -1.66 -2.82
CA TYR A 52 -9.46 -0.89 -3.99
C TYR A 52 -9.94 -1.58 -5.28
N LYS A 53 -9.64 -2.87 -5.47
CA LYS A 53 -10.04 -3.61 -6.67
C LYS A 53 -11.55 -3.66 -6.83
N PHE A 54 -12.27 -3.96 -5.75
CA PHE A 54 -13.73 -4.07 -5.76
C PHE A 54 -14.40 -2.75 -6.15
N THR A 55 -13.92 -1.63 -5.60
CA THR A 55 -14.45 -0.29 -5.89
C THR A 55 -14.06 0.27 -7.26
N ARG A 56 -13.25 -0.43 -8.06
CA ARG A 56 -12.97 -0.04 -9.46
C ARG A 56 -14.19 -0.18 -10.37
N THR A 57 -15.18 -0.98 -9.97
CA THR A 57 -16.44 -1.14 -10.70
C THR A 57 -17.52 -0.22 -10.12
N PRO A 58 -18.43 0.33 -10.94
CA PRO A 58 -19.57 1.09 -10.44
C PRO A 58 -20.40 0.32 -9.40
N GLU A 59 -20.60 -0.98 -9.64
CA GLU A 59 -21.37 -1.87 -8.76
C GLU A 59 -20.68 -2.05 -7.41
N GLY A 60 -19.35 -2.27 -7.42
CA GLY A 60 -18.58 -2.43 -6.18
C GLY A 60 -18.52 -1.14 -5.37
N ALA A 61 -18.30 0.01 -6.03
CA ALA A 61 -18.32 1.31 -5.37
C ALA A 61 -19.69 1.62 -4.75
N ALA A 62 -20.78 1.34 -5.47
CA ALA A 62 -22.14 1.46 -4.95
C ALA A 62 -22.41 0.48 -3.80
N GLY A 63 -21.91 -0.76 -3.91
CA GLY A 63 -22.02 -1.78 -2.88
C GLY A 63 -21.35 -1.36 -1.57
N ILE A 64 -20.18 -0.73 -1.63
CA ILE A 64 -19.50 -0.18 -0.44
C ILE A 64 -20.24 1.04 0.12
N ALA A 65 -20.65 1.99 -0.73
CA ALA A 65 -21.37 3.18 -0.31
C ALA A 65 -22.70 2.88 0.40
N SER A 66 -23.40 1.83 -0.05
CA SER A 66 -24.69 1.39 0.49
C SER A 66 -24.59 0.21 1.45
N TYR A 67 -23.38 -0.20 1.84
CA TYR A 67 -23.19 -1.41 2.63
C TYR A 67 -24.00 -1.38 3.92
N ASN A 68 -24.92 -2.32 4.07
CA ASN A 68 -25.77 -2.51 5.26
C ASN A 68 -26.13 -3.99 5.46
N LYS A 69 -25.28 -4.89 4.95
CA LYS A 69 -25.55 -6.33 4.88
C LYS A 69 -25.20 -7.04 6.19
N ASN A 70 -25.84 -8.19 6.43
CA ASN A 70 -25.56 -9.11 7.54
C ASN A 70 -24.41 -10.08 7.27
N ILE A 71 -23.52 -9.77 6.33
CA ILE A 71 -22.28 -10.51 6.08
C ILE A 71 -21.09 -9.70 6.59
N SER A 72 -19.91 -10.30 6.66
CA SER A 72 -18.69 -9.54 6.98
C SER A 72 -18.27 -8.68 5.77
N PRO A 73 -17.71 -7.48 5.95
CA PRO A 73 -17.20 -6.68 4.84
C PRO A 73 -16.09 -7.40 4.06
N LEU A 74 -15.31 -8.23 4.74
CA LEU A 74 -14.26 -9.03 4.11
C LEU A 74 -14.84 -10.05 3.12
N ASP A 75 -15.84 -10.81 3.55
CA ASP A 75 -16.59 -11.75 2.71
C ASP A 75 -17.31 -11.01 1.57
N PHE A 76 -17.88 -9.84 1.84
CA PHE A 76 -18.53 -9.06 0.80
C PHE A 76 -17.58 -8.60 -0.32
N VAL A 77 -16.34 -8.25 0.02
CA VAL A 77 -15.35 -7.75 -0.94
C VAL A 77 -14.61 -8.88 -1.65
N LEU A 78 -14.29 -9.98 -0.95
CA LEU A 78 -13.51 -11.08 -1.50
C LEU A 78 -14.35 -12.25 -2.03
N GLY A 79 -15.56 -12.44 -1.53
CA GLY A 79 -16.41 -13.59 -1.85
C GLY A 79 -15.65 -14.91 -1.77
N ASP A 80 -15.70 -15.69 -2.85
CA ASP A 80 -15.05 -17.00 -2.94
C ASP A 80 -13.51 -16.95 -2.77
N LEU A 81 -12.89 -15.78 -2.93
CA LEU A 81 -11.44 -15.60 -2.76
C LEU A 81 -11.01 -15.44 -1.30
N GLN A 82 -11.95 -15.26 -0.37
CA GLN A 82 -11.66 -14.97 1.03
C GLN A 82 -10.77 -16.04 1.66
N GLN A 83 -11.10 -17.32 1.45
CA GLN A 83 -10.34 -18.44 2.02
C GLN A 83 -8.89 -18.46 1.54
N THR A 84 -8.66 -18.25 0.25
CA THR A 84 -7.31 -18.21 -0.32
C THR A 84 -6.53 -16.99 0.18
N ALA A 85 -7.15 -15.81 0.27
CA ALA A 85 -6.51 -14.63 0.82
C ALA A 85 -6.05 -14.84 2.28
N MET A 86 -6.93 -15.41 3.12
CA MET A 86 -6.61 -15.73 4.51
C MET A 86 -5.48 -16.74 4.65
N GLN A 87 -5.41 -17.75 3.78
CA GLN A 87 -4.33 -18.72 3.77
C GLN A 87 -2.98 -18.08 3.43
N ARG A 88 -2.94 -17.18 2.44
CA ARG A 88 -1.71 -16.49 2.05
C ARG A 88 -1.20 -15.57 3.14
N VAL A 89 -2.09 -14.80 3.77
CA VAL A 89 -1.75 -13.96 4.93
C VAL A 89 -1.25 -14.81 6.10
N ALA A 90 -1.92 -15.93 6.39
CA ALA A 90 -1.51 -16.84 7.46
C ALA A 90 -0.12 -17.44 7.20
N GLN A 91 0.13 -17.88 5.97
CA GLN A 91 1.42 -18.42 5.55
C GLN A 91 2.53 -17.39 5.66
N TYR A 92 2.29 -16.16 5.18
CA TYR A 92 3.25 -15.07 5.25
C TYR A 92 3.65 -14.75 6.70
N ALA A 93 2.67 -14.64 7.59
CA ALA A 93 2.91 -14.28 8.98
C ALA A 93 3.29 -15.47 9.89
N GLY A 94 3.30 -16.70 9.36
CA GLY A 94 3.58 -17.91 10.14
C GLY A 94 2.56 -18.19 11.26
N VAL A 95 1.29 -17.88 11.01
CA VAL A 95 0.17 -18.03 11.96
C VAL A 95 -0.91 -18.98 11.44
N GLY A 96 -1.88 -19.33 12.29
CA GLY A 96 -3.05 -20.10 11.85
C GLY A 96 -4.04 -19.27 11.02
N THR A 97 -4.73 -19.90 10.06
CA THR A 97 -5.73 -19.23 9.22
C THR A 97 -6.85 -18.57 10.02
N GLY A 98 -7.25 -19.14 11.17
CA GLY A 98 -8.24 -18.51 12.05
C GLY A 98 -7.75 -17.20 12.68
N GLN A 99 -6.45 -17.08 13.00
CA GLN A 99 -5.87 -15.82 13.48
C GLN A 99 -5.80 -14.79 12.37
N ALA A 100 -5.38 -15.22 11.16
CA ALA A 100 -5.38 -14.35 9.98
C ALA A 100 -6.79 -13.83 9.67
N LYS A 101 -7.80 -14.72 9.72
CA LYS A 101 -9.21 -14.34 9.55
C LYS A 101 -9.62 -13.23 10.52
N ASN A 102 -9.38 -13.42 11.81
CA ASN A 102 -9.80 -12.46 12.83
C ASN A 102 -9.19 -11.07 12.59
N VAL A 103 -7.91 -10.99 12.23
CA VAL A 103 -7.25 -9.71 11.95
C VAL A 103 -7.75 -9.11 10.64
N MET A 104 -7.89 -9.90 9.57
CA MET A 104 -8.40 -9.41 8.28
C MET A 104 -9.85 -8.91 8.38
N ASP A 105 -10.70 -9.59 9.16
CA ASP A 105 -12.07 -9.14 9.43
C ASP A 105 -12.08 -7.81 10.18
N ALA A 106 -11.28 -7.70 11.26
CA ALA A 106 -11.15 -6.46 12.02
C ALA A 106 -10.67 -5.29 11.15
N VAL A 107 -9.71 -5.55 10.25
CA VAL A 107 -9.25 -4.56 9.27
C VAL A 107 -10.37 -4.15 8.31
N ALA A 108 -11.15 -5.10 7.82
CA ALA A 108 -12.24 -4.81 6.87
C ALA A 108 -13.37 -4.01 7.53
N ASP A 109 -13.75 -4.38 8.75
CA ASP A 109 -14.73 -3.65 9.55
C ASP A 109 -14.26 -2.22 9.84
N GLU A 110 -13.02 -2.07 10.29
CA GLU A 110 -12.44 -0.76 10.60
C GLU A 110 -12.28 0.10 9.35
N THR A 111 -11.87 -0.49 8.21
CA THR A 111 -11.78 0.19 6.90
C THR A 111 -13.12 0.83 6.55
N LEU A 112 -14.21 0.07 6.67
CA LEU A 112 -15.54 0.56 6.33
C LEU A 112 -16.03 1.60 7.33
N ARG A 113 -15.76 1.43 8.63
CA ARG A 113 -16.07 2.42 9.67
C ARG A 113 -15.33 3.73 9.42
N PHE A 114 -14.03 3.66 9.14
CA PHE A 114 -13.19 4.81 8.85
C PHE A 114 -13.64 5.54 7.59
N LEU A 115 -13.90 4.82 6.50
CA LEU A 115 -14.40 5.38 5.25
C LEU A 115 -15.70 6.16 5.45
N ARG A 116 -16.66 5.60 6.20
CA ARG A 116 -17.93 6.29 6.50
C ARG A 116 -17.73 7.55 7.32
N ASN A 117 -16.80 7.53 8.28
CA ASN A 117 -16.49 8.71 9.09
C ASN A 117 -15.79 9.80 8.27
N GLU A 118 -14.88 9.41 7.38
CA GLU A 118 -14.11 10.32 6.54
C GLU A 118 -14.98 10.97 5.45
N LEU A 119 -15.87 10.19 4.81
CA LEU A 119 -16.72 10.69 3.74
C LEU A 119 -18.03 11.30 4.25
N GLY A 120 -18.56 10.83 5.38
CA GLY A 120 -19.77 11.37 6.02
C GLY A 120 -20.93 11.55 5.05
N SER A 121 -21.45 12.78 4.93
CA SER A 121 -22.55 13.13 4.03
C SER A 121 -22.19 13.05 2.54
N THR A 122 -20.92 12.92 2.19
CA THR A 122 -20.45 12.77 0.81
C THR A 122 -20.29 11.31 0.39
N LEU A 123 -20.62 10.34 1.25
CA LEU A 123 -20.54 8.91 0.96
C LEU A 123 -21.45 8.55 -0.22
N LYS A 124 -20.84 8.40 -1.40
CA LYS A 124 -21.47 8.10 -2.69
C LYS A 124 -20.52 7.19 -3.48
N PRO A 125 -21.00 6.46 -4.50
CA PRO A 125 -20.15 5.57 -5.30
C PRO A 125 -18.88 6.27 -5.82
N ASP A 126 -19.02 7.45 -6.42
CA ASP A 126 -17.90 8.19 -7.01
C ASP A 126 -16.86 8.62 -5.96
N THR A 127 -17.30 9.05 -4.78
CA THR A 127 -16.39 9.48 -3.70
C THR A 127 -15.69 8.30 -3.05
N VAL A 128 -16.35 7.15 -2.94
CA VAL A 128 -15.74 5.88 -2.51
C VAL A 128 -14.65 5.45 -3.49
N GLN A 129 -14.96 5.44 -4.80
CA GLN A 129 -13.97 5.08 -5.82
C GLN A 129 -12.79 6.05 -5.84
N GLN A 130 -13.06 7.35 -5.76
CA GLN A 130 -12.02 8.38 -5.71
C GLN A 130 -11.15 8.22 -4.46
N TYR A 131 -11.75 7.91 -3.31
CA TYR A 131 -11.03 7.67 -2.06
C TYR A 131 -10.02 6.54 -2.23
N PHE A 132 -10.46 5.33 -2.59
CA PHE A 132 -9.55 4.19 -2.74
C PHE A 132 -8.52 4.39 -3.86
N SER A 133 -8.89 5.09 -4.94
CA SER A 133 -7.94 5.45 -6.00
C SER A 133 -6.83 6.38 -5.49
N SER A 134 -7.17 7.33 -4.62
CA SER A 134 -6.18 8.24 -4.00
C SER A 134 -5.25 7.51 -3.02
N GLN A 135 -5.72 6.44 -2.39
CA GLN A 135 -4.94 5.62 -1.45
C GLN A 135 -4.10 4.54 -2.15
N ARG A 136 -4.26 4.34 -3.47
CA ARG A 136 -3.63 3.21 -4.20
C ARG A 136 -2.14 3.11 -3.96
N HIS A 137 -1.39 4.21 -4.11
CA HIS A 137 0.07 4.18 -3.95
C HIS A 137 0.48 3.76 -2.54
N ASP A 138 -0.19 4.31 -1.52
CA ASP A 138 0.09 3.97 -0.12
C ASP A 138 -0.24 2.50 0.16
N ILE A 139 -1.35 1.97 -0.38
CA ILE A 139 -1.72 0.56 -0.24
C ILE A 139 -0.67 -0.35 -0.89
N LEU A 140 -0.32 -0.09 -2.16
CA LEU A 140 0.58 -0.95 -2.92
C LEU A 140 2.02 -0.92 -2.38
N SER A 141 2.47 0.23 -1.88
CA SER A 141 3.81 0.37 -1.31
C SER A 141 3.99 -0.36 0.03
N HIS A 142 2.91 -0.80 0.67
CA HIS A 142 2.97 -1.63 1.89
C HIS A 142 2.63 -3.10 1.62
N LEU A 143 2.21 -3.45 0.39
CA LEU A 143 1.74 -4.80 0.04
C LEU A 143 2.90 -5.76 -0.26
N PRO A 144 3.11 -6.83 0.54
CA PRO A 144 4.13 -7.83 0.25
C PRO A 144 3.85 -8.58 -1.05
N GLU A 145 4.86 -8.68 -1.92
CA GLU A 145 4.77 -9.40 -3.21
C GLU A 145 4.49 -10.90 -2.99
N ASP A 146 4.99 -11.47 -1.90
CA ASP A 146 4.79 -12.88 -1.51
C ASP A 146 3.32 -13.24 -1.26
N LEU A 147 2.45 -12.26 -0.99
CA LEU A 147 1.00 -12.50 -0.91
C LEU A 147 0.35 -12.74 -2.27
N GLN A 148 1.01 -12.35 -3.37
CA GLN A 148 0.55 -12.54 -4.74
C GLN A 148 -0.89 -12.06 -4.97
N MET A 149 -1.29 -10.97 -4.30
CA MET A 149 -2.69 -10.52 -4.29
C MET A 149 -3.16 -10.07 -5.67
N GLY A 150 -2.28 -9.54 -6.52
CA GLY A 150 -2.58 -9.26 -7.92
C GLY A 150 -2.92 -10.52 -8.70
N TYR A 151 -2.20 -11.64 -8.51
CA TYR A 151 -2.61 -12.92 -9.11
C TYR A 151 -3.99 -13.37 -8.59
N LEU A 152 -4.23 -13.27 -7.27
CA LEU A 152 -5.51 -13.70 -6.67
C LEU A 152 -6.69 -12.88 -7.19
N LEU A 153 -6.50 -11.57 -7.31
CA LEU A 153 -7.51 -10.60 -7.73
C LEU A 153 -7.55 -10.40 -9.26
N GLN A 154 -6.80 -11.22 -10.01
CA GLN A 154 -6.69 -11.18 -11.48
C GLN A 154 -6.35 -9.78 -12.01
N ASP A 155 -5.38 -9.13 -11.36
CA ASP A 155 -4.89 -7.80 -11.70
C ASP A 155 -3.39 -7.73 -11.44
N SER A 156 -2.60 -8.07 -12.47
CA SER A 156 -1.14 -8.10 -12.37
C SER A 156 -0.52 -6.74 -12.08
N THR A 157 -1.25 -5.63 -12.25
CA THR A 157 -0.76 -4.29 -11.94
C THR A 157 -0.63 -4.04 -10.43
N ILE A 158 -1.26 -4.86 -9.60
CA ILE A 158 -1.19 -4.78 -8.13
C ILE A 158 0.17 -5.26 -7.61
N ASP A 159 0.66 -6.38 -8.13
CA ASP A 159 1.93 -6.96 -7.69
C ASP A 159 3.13 -6.35 -8.42
N ASP A 160 2.90 -5.63 -9.52
CA ASP A 160 3.93 -5.01 -10.35
C ASP A 160 4.79 -4.01 -9.55
N ARG A 161 6.09 -4.28 -9.51
CA ARG A 161 7.12 -3.48 -8.84
C ARG A 161 7.14 -2.05 -9.35
N ALA A 162 6.88 -1.80 -10.64
CA ALA A 162 6.85 -0.45 -11.19
C ALA A 162 5.74 0.42 -10.58
N ASN A 163 4.65 -0.18 -10.11
CA ASN A 163 3.57 0.52 -9.41
C ASN A 163 3.87 0.78 -7.92
N LYS A 164 4.90 0.11 -7.38
CA LYS A 164 5.42 0.28 -6.02
C LYS A 164 6.61 1.22 -5.96
N MET A 165 7.33 1.39 -7.08
CA MET A 165 8.34 2.43 -7.25
C MET A 165 7.67 3.81 -7.14
N GLU A 166 8.25 4.69 -6.33
CA GLU A 166 7.91 6.11 -6.37
C GLU A 166 8.03 6.64 -7.81
N GLY A 167 7.18 7.62 -8.17
CA GLY A 167 7.37 8.41 -9.39
C GLY A 167 8.81 8.95 -9.52
N PRO A 168 9.18 9.46 -10.71
CA PRO A 168 10.55 9.48 -11.23
C PRO A 168 11.56 9.83 -10.14
N MET A 169 12.50 8.92 -9.86
CA MET A 169 13.66 9.06 -8.97
C MET A 169 13.99 10.52 -8.61
N SER A 170 13.28 11.08 -7.64
CA SER A 170 13.49 12.46 -7.16
C SER A 170 14.66 12.54 -6.16
N GLY A 171 15.65 11.65 -6.34
CA GLY A 171 16.90 11.62 -5.61
C GLY A 171 18.15 11.65 -6.49
N LEU A 172 18.04 11.65 -7.83
CA LEU A 172 19.20 11.69 -8.75
C LEU A 172 19.20 12.91 -9.68
N ALA A 173 18.64 14.03 -9.25
CA ALA A 173 18.90 15.34 -9.86
C ALA A 173 19.75 16.19 -8.91
N HIS A 174 21.06 15.95 -8.90
CA HIS A 174 22.15 16.91 -8.55
C HIS A 174 23.51 16.18 -8.35
N THR A 175 24.05 15.43 -9.32
CA THR A 175 25.51 15.10 -9.26
C THR A 175 26.18 14.74 -10.59
N ILE A 176 25.77 15.34 -11.72
CA ILE A 176 26.63 15.41 -12.91
C ILE A 176 26.62 16.84 -13.45
N GLU A 177 27.03 17.80 -12.63
CA GLU A 177 27.45 19.13 -13.10
C GLU A 177 28.82 19.56 -12.54
N SER A 178 29.45 18.73 -11.71
CA SER A 178 30.74 19.04 -11.07
C SER A 178 31.95 18.32 -11.67
N ILE A 179 31.77 17.36 -12.59
CA ILE A 179 32.89 16.63 -13.21
C ILE A 179 33.30 17.23 -14.57
N PHE A 180 32.46 18.06 -15.20
CA PHE A 180 32.82 18.80 -16.42
C PHE A 180 33.34 20.22 -16.19
N SER A 181 33.39 20.70 -14.95
CA SER A 181 33.93 22.03 -14.60
C SER A 181 35.38 22.01 -14.10
N ALA A 182 36.09 20.90 -14.27
CA ALA A 182 37.50 20.77 -13.91
C ALA A 182 38.34 20.22 -15.06
N SER A 183 38.46 21.00 -16.15
CA SER A 183 39.56 20.83 -17.10
C SER A 183 40.01 22.18 -17.64
N GLY A 184 41.18 22.63 -17.16
CA GLY A 184 42.02 23.68 -17.77
C GLY A 184 41.77 25.08 -17.21
N ALA A 185 42.19 25.40 -15.99
CA ALA A 185 43.55 25.82 -15.66
C ALA A 185 44.05 27.03 -16.49
N ASP A 186 43.70 28.19 -15.95
CA ASP A 186 44.32 29.50 -16.12
C ASP A 186 45.87 29.41 -16.11
N LYS A 187 46.50 29.88 -17.20
CA LYS A 187 47.91 30.28 -17.21
C LYS A 187 48.02 31.65 -17.84
N ASN A 188 47.81 32.69 -17.04
CA ASN A 188 48.32 34.01 -17.34
C ASN A 188 49.11 34.56 -16.15
N LYS A 189 50.43 34.44 -16.19
CA LYS A 189 51.35 35.29 -15.43
C LYS A 189 52.61 35.61 -16.23
N ASP A 190 52.86 36.92 -16.28
CA ASP A 190 54.13 37.65 -16.42
C ASP A 190 54.80 37.82 -17.81
N LYS A 191 54.57 39.03 -18.39
CA LYS A 191 55.50 40.14 -18.80
C LYS A 191 57.02 39.82 -18.95
N PRO A 192 57.89 40.68 -19.55
CA PRO A 192 57.73 41.92 -20.36
C PRO A 192 58.65 42.03 -21.63
N LYS A 193 58.50 43.16 -22.36
CA LYS A 193 59.47 43.92 -23.21
C LYS A 193 60.30 43.23 -24.32
N ALA A 194 60.15 43.76 -25.54
CA ALA A 194 61.26 44.28 -26.36
C ALA A 194 60.75 45.51 -27.13
#